data_AF-A0A969BZ16-F1
#
_entry.id   AF-A0A969BZ16-F1
#
_cell.length_a   1.000
_cell.length_b   1.000
_cell.length_c   1.000
_cell.angle_alpha   90.00
_cell.angle_beta   90.00
_cell.angle_gamma   90.00
#
_symmetry.space_group_name_H-M   'P 1'
#
loop_
_entity.id
_entity.type
_entity.pdbx_description
1 polymer ?
#
loop_
_entity_poly.entity_id
_entity_poly.type
_entity_poly.pdbx_seq_one_letter_code
_entity_poly.pdbx_strand_id
1 'polypeptide(L)'
;MKGLIAQMLDVQGQIQTQLNQPQAESNLQQSIALHTATGNSPGTASSKASLAAYYQQNQPELAIALYKSAVQDYEAIRKGLAALPKDQQQSYTETVAKTYRNLTGLLLKNDRILEARQVIELLKLQELDDYSRDTRGQSSPLSILKAETELLNAFNQQVTGRYTSLFQASQELETLRSKSDAEKTPAIQKRIRDLETLETQGNAIATQCLDDPTVKTHIQQLQTNDKILAPSDDNLNQLTESLASLKQSNQTAAIFYPLIFDDRLEILLITPNGPPLHRTVKPFDRLTFNETVQNLSIDLTDIDKNPQPNAQKLYQWLIKPIEAELKEAGINTLIYSPDRRLRSVPLAALHDGQQWLIENTKSATSPQRAPPTSQQ
;
A
#
# COMPACT_ATOMS: atom_id res chain seq x y z
N MET A 1 15.77 -18.94 17.02
CA MET A 1 15.49 -17.85 18.00
C MET A 1 15.44 -16.47 17.35
N LYS A 2 16.45 -16.03 16.57
CA LYS A 2 16.50 -14.69 15.93
C LYS A 2 15.26 -14.30 15.11
N GLY A 3 14.77 -15.19 14.25
CA GLY A 3 13.56 -14.94 13.45
C GLY A 3 12.29 -14.74 14.29
N LEU A 4 12.15 -15.46 15.40
CA LEU A 4 11.02 -15.29 16.33
C LEU A 4 11.08 -13.95 17.07
N ILE A 5 12.28 -13.51 17.46
CA ILE A 5 12.48 -12.19 18.09
C ILE A 5 12.12 -11.08 17.11
N ALA A 6 12.58 -11.17 15.87
CA ALA A 6 12.23 -10.21 14.83
C ALA A 6 10.71 -10.13 14.60
N GLN A 7 10.04 -11.28 14.48
CA GLN A 7 8.58 -11.33 14.38
C GLN A 7 7.86 -10.71 15.59
N MET A 8 8.31 -10.99 16.81
CA MET A 8 7.74 -10.38 18.02
C MET A 8 7.89 -8.86 18.02
N LEU A 9 9.06 -8.34 17.63
CA LEU A 9 9.32 -6.92 17.53
C LEU A 9 8.47 -6.25 16.45
N ASP A 10 8.27 -6.91 15.30
CA ASP A 10 7.36 -6.44 14.25
C ASP A 10 5.93 -6.28 14.79
N VAL A 11 5.41 -7.32 15.44
CA VAL A 11 4.05 -7.32 16.00
C VAL A 11 3.90 -6.28 17.10
N GLN A 12 4.85 -6.18 18.02
CA GLN A 12 4.87 -5.16 19.06
C GLN A 12 4.88 -3.75 18.44
N GLY A 13 5.73 -3.51 17.46
CA GLY A 13 5.82 -2.25 16.75
C GLY A 13 4.52 -1.86 16.02
N GLN A 14 3.84 -2.83 15.40
CA GLN A 14 2.52 -2.61 14.78
C GLN A 14 1.45 -2.21 15.81
N ILE A 15 1.38 -2.91 16.95
CA ILE A 15 0.44 -2.59 18.04
C ILE A 15 0.75 -1.21 18.61
N GLN A 16 2.02 -0.93 18.88
CA GLN A 16 2.48 0.36 19.39
C GLN A 16 2.20 1.51 18.43
N THR A 17 2.29 1.27 17.13
CA THR A 17 1.91 2.25 16.10
C THR A 17 0.43 2.63 16.21
N GLN A 18 -0.45 1.64 16.40
CA GLN A 18 -1.89 1.90 16.61
C GLN A 18 -2.17 2.66 17.90
N LEU A 19 -1.36 2.43 18.93
CA LEU A 19 -1.44 3.11 20.22
C LEU A 19 -0.66 4.44 20.27
N ASN A 20 -0.09 4.91 19.14
CA ASN A 20 0.76 6.10 19.05
C ASN A 20 1.92 6.12 20.06
N GLN A 21 2.55 4.97 20.31
CA GLN A 21 3.68 4.86 21.22
C GLN A 21 5.01 5.06 20.48
N PRO A 22 5.94 5.88 21.00
CA PRO A 22 7.22 6.17 20.34
C PRO A 22 8.14 4.95 20.24
N GLN A 23 7.97 3.94 21.10
CA GLN A 23 8.74 2.69 21.05
C GLN A 23 8.50 1.87 19.77
N ALA A 24 7.40 2.15 19.03
CA ALA A 24 7.10 1.50 17.78
C ALA A 24 8.26 1.60 16.78
N GLU A 25 8.85 2.79 16.66
CA GLU A 25 9.95 3.07 15.73
C GLU A 25 11.14 2.16 15.99
N SER A 26 11.58 2.08 17.26
CA SER A 26 12.71 1.26 17.68
C SER A 26 12.47 -0.22 17.36
N ASN A 27 11.32 -0.73 17.76
CA ASN A 27 11.00 -2.15 17.58
C ASN A 27 10.93 -2.53 16.09
N LEU A 28 10.37 -1.67 15.26
CA LEU A 28 10.26 -1.90 13.82
C LEU A 28 11.61 -1.82 13.11
N GLN A 29 12.45 -0.83 13.45
CA GLN A 29 13.82 -0.73 12.91
C GLN A 29 14.67 -1.94 13.33
N GLN A 30 14.56 -2.40 14.59
CA GLN A 30 15.24 -3.60 15.06
C GLN A 30 14.77 -4.85 14.32
N SER A 31 13.46 -4.96 14.10
CA SER A 31 12.87 -6.07 13.33
C SER A 31 13.43 -6.12 11.90
N ILE A 32 13.50 -4.97 11.20
CA ILE A 32 14.08 -4.88 9.85
C ILE A 32 15.53 -5.40 9.86
N ALA A 33 16.35 -4.95 10.80
CA ALA A 33 17.75 -5.36 10.90
C ALA A 33 17.90 -6.86 11.15
N LEU A 34 17.11 -7.43 12.07
CA LEU A 34 17.16 -8.86 12.40
C LEU A 34 16.63 -9.74 11.27
N HIS A 35 15.54 -9.37 10.60
CA HIS A 35 15.05 -10.07 9.43
C HIS A 35 16.06 -10.03 8.28
N THR A 36 16.70 -8.88 8.05
CA THR A 36 17.75 -8.73 7.05
C THR A 36 18.97 -9.62 7.36
N ALA A 37 19.44 -9.61 8.61
CA ALA A 37 20.57 -10.43 9.05
C ALA A 37 20.30 -11.95 9.00
N THR A 38 19.03 -12.35 8.99
CA THR A 38 18.61 -13.76 8.89
C THR A 38 18.17 -14.18 7.48
N GLY A 39 18.21 -13.27 6.50
CA GLY A 39 17.77 -13.53 5.13
C GLY A 39 16.24 -13.73 4.99
N ASN A 40 15.44 -13.28 5.97
CA ASN A 40 13.99 -13.41 5.95
C ASN A 40 13.36 -12.25 5.16
N SER A 41 13.36 -12.35 3.82
CA SER A 41 12.82 -11.30 2.94
C SER A 41 11.34 -10.95 3.20
N PRO A 42 10.42 -11.91 3.40
CA PRO A 42 9.02 -11.58 3.76
C PRO A 42 8.91 -10.80 5.06
N GLY A 43 9.69 -11.17 6.08
CA GLY A 43 9.74 -10.46 7.36
C GLY A 43 10.30 -9.04 7.22
N THR A 44 11.36 -8.87 6.41
CA THR A 44 11.93 -7.55 6.12
C THR A 44 10.91 -6.65 5.42
N ALA A 45 10.19 -7.17 4.41
CA ALA A 45 9.14 -6.43 3.70
C ALA A 45 7.99 -6.02 4.65
N SER A 46 7.54 -6.94 5.51
CA SER A 46 6.52 -6.67 6.53
C SER A 46 6.95 -5.54 7.46
N SER A 47 8.15 -5.62 8.03
CA SER A 47 8.62 -4.60 8.97
C SER A 47 8.88 -3.24 8.33
N LYS A 48 9.32 -3.20 7.06
CA LYS A 48 9.37 -1.94 6.28
C LYS A 48 7.98 -1.32 6.12
N ALA A 49 6.97 -2.12 5.78
CA ALA A 49 5.59 -1.65 5.64
C ALA A 49 4.99 -1.16 6.98
N SER A 50 5.28 -1.87 8.07
CA SER A 50 4.90 -1.45 9.43
C SER A 50 5.55 -0.12 9.81
N LEU A 51 6.85 0.05 9.52
CA LEU A 51 7.57 1.29 9.80
C LEU A 51 7.09 2.45 8.94
N ALA A 52 6.73 2.18 7.68
CA ALA A 52 6.08 3.15 6.81
C ALA A 52 4.72 3.60 7.39
N ALA A 53 3.93 2.67 7.94
CA ALA A 53 2.67 2.99 8.59
C ALA A 53 2.84 3.87 9.84
N TYR A 54 3.94 3.71 10.57
CA TYR A 54 4.30 4.60 11.69
C TYR A 54 4.63 6.02 11.19
N TYR A 55 5.42 6.15 10.13
CA TYR A 55 5.84 7.46 9.63
C TYR A 55 4.81 8.19 8.76
N GLN A 56 3.76 7.53 8.26
CA GLN A 56 2.85 8.08 7.24
C GLN A 56 2.21 9.44 7.60
N GLN A 57 2.02 9.75 8.88
CA GLN A 57 1.41 11.01 9.33
C GLN A 57 2.42 12.15 9.47
N ASN A 58 3.66 11.85 9.85
CA ASN A 58 4.66 12.86 10.25
C ASN A 58 5.82 13.00 9.25
N GLN A 59 6.11 11.95 8.48
CA GLN A 59 7.19 11.87 7.51
C GLN A 59 6.71 11.14 6.23
N PRO A 60 5.79 11.75 5.46
CA PRO A 60 5.13 11.08 4.34
C PRO A 60 6.11 10.63 3.26
N GLU A 61 7.18 11.38 2.97
CA GLU A 61 8.16 10.98 1.94
C GLU A 61 8.97 9.76 2.35
N LEU A 62 9.40 9.67 3.62
CA LEU A 62 10.05 8.46 4.12
C LEU A 62 9.08 7.28 4.14
N ALA A 63 7.84 7.50 4.56
CA ALA A 63 6.81 6.46 4.54
C ALA A 63 6.55 5.95 3.12
N ILE A 64 6.45 6.83 2.11
CA ILE A 64 6.31 6.44 0.71
C ILE A 64 7.52 5.61 0.26
N ALA A 65 8.74 6.07 0.53
CA ALA A 65 9.95 5.35 0.15
C ALA A 65 10.02 3.94 0.78
N LEU A 66 9.71 3.83 2.09
CA LEU A 66 9.67 2.54 2.80
C LEU A 66 8.58 1.61 2.26
N TYR A 67 7.38 2.13 2.01
CA TYR A 67 6.30 1.35 1.40
C TYR A 67 6.66 0.87 0.00
N LYS A 68 7.24 1.73 -0.84
CA LYS A 68 7.72 1.34 -2.18
C LYS A 68 8.78 0.24 -2.11
N SER A 69 9.73 0.35 -1.19
CA SER A 69 10.73 -0.70 -0.96
C SER A 69 10.06 -2.01 -0.52
N ALA A 70 9.09 -1.97 0.38
CA ALA A 70 8.33 -3.16 0.79
C ALA A 70 7.55 -3.79 -0.38
N VAL A 71 6.90 -2.98 -1.23
CA VAL A 71 6.19 -3.45 -2.42
C VAL A 71 7.15 -4.10 -3.42
N GLN A 72 8.34 -3.54 -3.64
CA GLN A 72 9.35 -4.17 -4.48
C GLN A 72 9.80 -5.53 -3.93
N ASP A 73 10.02 -5.63 -2.62
CA ASP A 73 10.37 -6.91 -1.97
C ASP A 73 9.23 -7.93 -2.15
N TYR A 74 7.97 -7.52 -1.97
CA TYR A 74 6.81 -8.39 -2.20
C TYR A 74 6.64 -8.81 -3.67
N GLU A 75 6.91 -7.93 -4.62
CA GLU A 75 6.89 -8.27 -6.05
C GLU A 75 8.01 -9.26 -6.42
N ALA A 76 9.20 -9.10 -5.82
CA ALA A 76 10.30 -10.04 -6.00
C ALA A 76 9.96 -11.42 -5.40
N ILE A 77 9.39 -11.44 -4.19
CA ILE A 77 8.91 -12.65 -3.53
C ILE A 77 7.83 -13.31 -4.40
N ARG A 78 6.80 -12.58 -4.86
CA ARG A 78 5.73 -13.09 -5.72
C ARG A 78 6.27 -13.77 -6.98
N LYS A 79 7.22 -13.14 -7.67
CA LYS A 79 7.88 -13.72 -8.86
C LYS A 79 8.60 -15.03 -8.54
N GLY A 80 9.22 -15.14 -7.35
CA GLY A 80 9.87 -16.36 -6.88
C GLY A 80 8.90 -17.46 -6.40
N LEU A 81 7.74 -17.08 -5.84
CA LEU A 81 6.73 -18.00 -5.29
C LEU A 81 5.76 -18.56 -6.33
N ALA A 82 5.86 -18.17 -7.61
CA ALA A 82 5.00 -18.66 -8.71
C ALA A 82 5.01 -20.20 -8.90
N ALA A 83 5.85 -20.93 -8.14
CA ALA A 83 5.96 -22.39 -8.11
C ALA A 83 5.29 -23.08 -6.90
N LEU A 84 4.72 -22.36 -5.92
CA LEU A 84 4.15 -22.96 -4.69
C LEU A 84 2.64 -23.25 -4.76
N PRO A 85 2.11 -24.22 -3.97
CA PRO A 85 0.68 -24.54 -3.88
C PRO A 85 -0.19 -23.38 -3.38
N LYS A 86 -1.45 -23.30 -3.86
CA LYS A 86 -2.40 -22.18 -3.62
C LYS A 86 -2.68 -21.90 -2.13
N ASP A 87 -2.67 -22.93 -1.30
CA ASP A 87 -3.10 -22.88 0.10
C ASP A 87 -2.16 -22.03 0.97
N GLN A 88 -0.88 -21.96 0.59
CA GLN A 88 0.14 -21.14 1.26
C GLN A 88 0.15 -19.68 0.78
N GLN A 89 -0.61 -19.34 -0.27
CA GLN A 89 -0.64 -18.00 -0.87
C GLN A 89 -1.67 -17.07 -0.18
N GLN A 90 -2.63 -17.61 0.58
CA GLN A 90 -3.80 -16.85 1.06
C GLN A 90 -3.46 -15.86 2.18
N SER A 91 -2.71 -16.26 3.21
CA SER A 91 -2.26 -15.37 4.30
C SER A 91 -1.27 -14.30 3.80
N TYR A 92 -0.46 -14.63 2.79
CA TYR A 92 0.42 -13.69 2.09
C TYR A 92 -0.39 -12.59 1.39
N THR A 93 -1.51 -12.96 0.76
CA THR A 93 -2.29 -12.04 -0.09
C THR A 93 -2.89 -10.86 0.70
N GLU A 94 -3.42 -11.09 1.91
CA GLU A 94 -4.09 -10.03 2.68
C GLU A 94 -3.13 -8.97 3.22
N THR A 95 -1.98 -9.39 3.75
CA THR A 95 -0.96 -8.49 4.31
C THR A 95 -0.31 -7.65 3.21
N VAL A 96 -0.02 -8.27 2.07
CA VAL A 96 0.54 -7.60 0.89
C VAL A 96 -0.48 -6.61 0.32
N ALA A 97 -1.74 -7.03 0.16
CA ALA A 97 -2.80 -6.14 -0.34
C ALA A 97 -3.00 -4.91 0.57
N LYS A 98 -2.93 -5.07 1.89
CA LYS A 98 -2.97 -3.94 2.83
C LYS A 98 -1.83 -2.96 2.59
N THR A 99 -0.62 -3.45 2.36
CA THR A 99 0.56 -2.61 2.08
C THR A 99 0.37 -1.78 0.80
N TYR A 100 -0.11 -2.40 -0.28
CA TYR A 100 -0.32 -1.73 -1.56
C TYR A 100 -1.37 -0.64 -1.42
N ARG A 101 -2.46 -0.94 -0.72
CA ARG A 101 -3.53 0.04 -0.45
C ARG A 101 -3.04 1.21 0.40
N ASN A 102 -2.29 0.95 1.46
CA ASN A 102 -1.76 2.03 2.29
C ASN A 102 -0.84 2.95 1.47
N LEU A 103 0.01 2.36 0.62
CA LEU A 103 0.85 3.12 -0.31
C LEU A 103 0.00 3.93 -1.31
N THR A 104 -0.97 3.32 -1.99
CA THR A 104 -1.88 4.01 -2.91
C THR A 104 -2.56 5.19 -2.22
N GLY A 105 -3.11 4.98 -1.02
CA GLY A 105 -3.79 6.02 -0.26
C GLY A 105 -2.87 7.16 0.15
N LEU A 106 -1.63 6.86 0.50
CA LEU A 106 -0.62 7.86 0.85
C LEU A 106 -0.14 8.64 -0.38
N LEU A 107 0.05 7.98 -1.51
CA LEU A 107 0.41 8.61 -2.79
C LEU A 107 -0.69 9.57 -3.26
N LEU A 108 -1.96 9.14 -3.23
CA LEU A 108 -3.10 9.99 -3.59
C LEU A 108 -3.25 11.20 -2.66
N LYS A 109 -3.00 11.05 -1.36
CA LYS A 109 -2.98 12.17 -0.39
C LYS A 109 -1.89 13.21 -0.67
N ASN A 110 -0.86 12.83 -1.43
CA ASN A 110 0.29 13.68 -1.77
C ASN A 110 0.30 14.06 -3.26
N ASP A 111 -0.83 13.92 -3.97
CA ASP A 111 -1.00 14.22 -5.39
C ASP A 111 -0.07 13.43 -6.34
N ARG A 112 0.45 12.28 -5.89
CA ARG A 112 1.34 11.39 -6.66
C ARG A 112 0.52 10.38 -7.47
N ILE A 113 -0.38 10.89 -8.31
CA ILE A 113 -1.45 10.12 -8.98
C ILE A 113 -0.90 9.03 -9.90
N LEU A 114 0.14 9.33 -10.69
CA LEU A 114 0.73 8.37 -11.65
C LEU A 114 1.30 7.15 -10.93
N GLU A 115 1.94 7.38 -9.79
CA GLU A 115 2.52 6.31 -8.98
C GLU A 115 1.45 5.52 -8.25
N ALA A 116 0.41 6.20 -7.74
CA ALA A 116 -0.74 5.54 -7.14
C ALA A 116 -1.40 4.58 -8.13
N ARG A 117 -1.54 4.99 -9.40
CA ARG A 117 -2.04 4.16 -10.50
C ARG A 117 -1.18 2.91 -10.69
N GLN A 118 0.14 3.03 -10.75
CA GLN A 118 1.04 1.87 -10.87
C GLN A 118 0.83 0.88 -9.73
N VAL A 119 0.70 1.35 -8.49
CA VAL A 119 0.44 0.50 -7.32
C VAL A 119 -0.95 -0.18 -7.40
N ILE A 120 -1.97 0.52 -7.91
CA ILE A 120 -3.30 -0.05 -8.14
C ILE A 120 -3.22 -1.19 -9.17
N GLU A 121 -2.52 -1.00 -10.28
CA GLU A 121 -2.35 -2.05 -11.29
C GLU A 121 -1.61 -3.27 -10.75
N LEU A 122 -0.56 -3.06 -9.94
CA LEU A 122 0.14 -4.16 -9.25
C LEU A 122 -0.79 -4.90 -8.29
N LEU A 123 -1.63 -4.18 -7.53
CA LEU A 123 -2.63 -4.79 -6.66
C LEU A 123 -3.65 -5.61 -7.47
N LYS A 124 -4.10 -5.10 -8.63
CA LYS A 124 -5.03 -5.82 -9.50
C LYS A 124 -4.43 -7.09 -10.08
N LEU A 125 -3.15 -7.08 -10.45
CA LEU A 125 -2.45 -8.30 -10.86
C LEU A 125 -2.33 -9.32 -9.73
N GLN A 126 -2.10 -8.86 -8.50
CA GLN A 126 -2.07 -9.74 -7.33
C GLN A 126 -3.45 -10.39 -7.09
N GLU A 127 -4.54 -9.68 -7.38
CA GLU A 127 -5.90 -10.24 -7.35
C GLU A 127 -6.12 -11.28 -8.47
N LEU A 128 -5.52 -11.09 -9.65
CA LEU A 128 -5.75 -11.90 -10.85
C LEU A 128 -4.99 -13.24 -10.93
N ASP A 129 -4.05 -13.50 -10.01
CA ASP A 129 -3.17 -14.69 -10.05
C ASP A 129 -3.93 -16.04 -9.97
N ASP A 130 -5.24 -16.00 -9.71
CA ASP A 130 -6.12 -17.18 -9.71
C ASP A 130 -6.62 -17.63 -11.09
N TYR A 131 -6.62 -16.75 -12.12
CA TYR A 131 -7.47 -16.98 -13.31
C TYR A 131 -6.80 -17.55 -14.56
N SER A 132 -5.48 -17.41 -14.78
CA SER A 132 -4.77 -18.13 -15.86
C SER A 132 -3.26 -17.83 -15.82
N ARG A 133 -2.42 -18.87 -15.83
CA ARG A 133 -0.96 -18.74 -15.90
C ARG A 133 -0.45 -18.11 -17.20
N ASP A 134 -1.27 -18.10 -18.27
CA ASP A 134 -0.89 -17.74 -19.65
C ASP A 134 -1.25 -16.31 -20.08
N THR A 135 -2.06 -15.58 -19.30
CA THR A 135 -2.47 -14.19 -19.63
C THR A 135 -1.91 -13.15 -18.67
N ARG A 136 -0.72 -13.41 -18.11
CA ARG A 136 -0.01 -12.43 -17.27
C ARG A 136 0.44 -11.26 -18.14
N GLY A 137 -0.37 -10.20 -18.17
CA GLY A 137 0.11 -8.88 -18.57
C GLY A 137 1.33 -8.52 -17.71
N GLN A 138 2.41 -8.08 -18.34
CA GLN A 138 3.56 -7.56 -17.62
C GLN A 138 3.19 -6.18 -17.07
N SER A 139 3.03 -6.04 -15.76
CA SER A 139 3.08 -4.69 -15.16
C SER A 139 4.52 -4.22 -15.15
N SER A 140 4.71 -2.95 -15.50
CA SER A 140 5.99 -2.29 -15.24
C SER A 140 6.29 -2.31 -13.74
N PRO A 141 7.57 -2.45 -13.35
CA PRO A 141 7.97 -2.35 -11.96
C PRO A 141 7.55 -0.99 -11.40
N LEU A 142 7.19 -0.98 -10.11
CA LEU A 142 6.92 0.27 -9.39
C LEU A 142 8.16 1.17 -9.46
N SER A 143 7.98 2.38 -9.97
CA SER A 143 9.08 3.33 -10.05
C SER A 143 9.48 3.82 -8.66
N ILE A 144 10.79 3.89 -8.42
CA ILE A 144 11.40 4.55 -7.26
C ILE A 144 12.23 5.71 -7.77
N LEU A 145 11.97 6.90 -7.22
CA LEU A 145 12.72 8.10 -7.56
C LEU A 145 14.17 7.94 -7.09
N LYS A 146 15.09 8.62 -7.78
CA LYS A 146 16.50 8.61 -7.38
C LYS A 146 16.67 9.10 -5.93
N ALA A 147 16.02 10.22 -5.57
CA ALA A 147 16.06 10.75 -4.22
C ALA A 147 15.43 9.81 -3.17
N GLU A 148 14.41 9.01 -3.53
CA GLU A 148 13.88 7.97 -2.62
C GLU A 148 14.88 6.85 -2.40
N THR A 149 15.61 6.47 -3.45
CA THR A 149 16.69 5.46 -3.36
C THR A 149 17.82 5.95 -2.45
N GLU A 150 18.25 7.20 -2.63
CA GLU A 150 19.27 7.82 -1.79
C GLU A 150 18.81 7.94 -0.31
N LEU A 151 17.56 8.35 -0.09
CA LEU A 151 16.94 8.38 1.24
C LEU A 151 16.95 6.98 1.89
N LEU A 152 16.49 5.95 1.17
CA LEU A 152 16.46 4.58 1.68
C LEU A 152 17.86 4.08 2.00
N ASN A 153 18.87 4.39 1.18
CA ASN A 153 20.24 3.98 1.43
C ASN A 153 20.79 4.64 2.70
N ALA A 154 20.61 5.96 2.86
CA ALA A 154 21.03 6.68 4.06
C ALA A 154 20.31 6.14 5.31
N PHE A 155 18.99 5.95 5.23
CA PHE A 155 18.18 5.40 6.31
C PHE A 155 18.61 3.99 6.69
N ASN A 156 18.74 3.09 5.71
CA ASN A 156 19.12 1.70 5.93
C ASN A 156 20.54 1.57 6.48
N GLN A 157 21.47 2.45 6.08
CA GLN A 157 22.82 2.47 6.63
C GLN A 157 22.80 2.83 8.13
N GLN A 158 22.00 3.83 8.52
CA GLN A 158 21.84 4.21 9.92
C GLN A 158 21.20 3.08 10.73
N VAL A 159 20.11 2.49 10.24
CA VAL A 159 19.42 1.38 10.91
C VAL A 159 20.33 0.15 11.01
N THR A 160 20.88 -0.33 9.89
CA THR A 160 21.69 -1.56 9.86
C THR A 160 22.96 -1.40 10.67
N GLY A 161 23.67 -0.28 10.55
CA GLY A 161 24.88 -0.02 11.33
C GLY A 161 24.63 -0.08 12.84
N ARG A 162 23.57 0.61 13.31
CA ARG A 162 23.22 0.67 14.74
C ARG A 162 22.81 -0.69 15.29
N TYR A 163 21.90 -1.39 14.62
CA TYR A 163 21.43 -2.69 15.12
C TYR A 163 22.43 -3.81 14.93
N THR A 164 23.36 -3.71 13.97
CA THR A 164 24.53 -4.62 13.91
C THR A 164 25.41 -4.45 15.14
N SER A 165 25.71 -3.21 15.55
CA SER A 165 26.49 -2.94 16.76
C SER A 165 25.77 -3.38 18.04
N LEU A 166 24.47 -3.11 18.17
CA LEU A 166 23.68 -3.58 19.32
C LEU A 166 23.61 -5.10 19.37
N PHE A 167 23.43 -5.76 18.23
CA PHE A 167 23.41 -7.21 18.15
C PHE A 167 24.76 -7.83 18.53
N GLN A 168 25.88 -7.27 18.06
CA GLN A 168 27.22 -7.69 18.48
C GLN A 168 27.42 -7.50 19.98
N ALA A 169 26.94 -6.38 20.53
CA ALA A 169 26.99 -6.10 21.96
C ALA A 169 26.19 -7.12 22.78
N SER A 170 24.97 -7.47 22.35
CA SER A 170 24.14 -8.49 23.00
C SER A 170 24.80 -9.87 23.01
N GLN A 171 25.40 -10.29 21.89
CA GLN A 171 26.13 -11.57 21.82
C GLN A 171 27.34 -11.58 22.76
N GLU A 172 28.13 -10.51 22.75
CA GLU A 172 29.28 -10.38 23.65
C GLU A 172 28.80 -10.44 25.11
N LEU A 173 27.74 -9.72 25.44
CA LEU A 173 27.16 -9.70 26.79
C LEU A 173 26.70 -11.09 27.25
N GLU A 174 26.06 -11.89 26.38
CA GLU A 174 25.65 -13.26 26.67
C GLU A 174 26.87 -14.17 26.96
N THR A 175 27.94 -14.04 26.16
CA THR A 175 29.19 -14.78 26.39
C THR A 175 29.92 -14.36 27.66
N LEU A 176 29.85 -13.08 28.05
CA LEU A 176 30.49 -12.58 29.25
C LEU A 176 29.68 -12.89 30.51
N ARG A 177 28.34 -12.89 30.45
CA ARG A 177 27.46 -13.25 31.57
C ARG A 177 27.51 -14.74 31.90
N SER A 178 27.73 -15.59 30.91
CA SER A 178 27.86 -17.04 31.09
C SER A 178 29.18 -17.50 31.71
N LYS A 179 30.17 -16.61 31.85
CA LYS A 179 31.42 -16.89 32.58
C LYS A 179 31.18 -17.10 34.07
N SER A 180 32.01 -17.93 34.71
CA SER A 180 31.96 -18.11 36.17
C SER A 180 32.42 -16.85 36.91
N ASP A 181 32.06 -16.71 38.18
CA ASP A 181 32.41 -15.51 38.96
C ASP A 181 33.92 -15.35 39.17
N ALA A 182 34.68 -16.46 39.16
CA ALA A 182 36.13 -16.44 39.20
C ALA A 182 36.77 -15.89 37.91
N GLU A 183 36.08 -16.00 36.77
CA GLU A 183 36.54 -15.51 35.47
C GLU A 183 36.11 -14.04 35.20
N LYS A 184 35.17 -13.50 35.97
CA LYS A 184 34.66 -12.13 35.84
C LYS A 184 35.61 -11.12 36.50
N THR A 185 36.78 -10.94 35.90
CA THR A 185 37.74 -9.90 36.30
C THR A 185 37.10 -8.50 36.30
N PRO A 186 37.66 -7.50 37.03
CA PRO A 186 37.16 -6.13 37.00
C PRO A 186 37.05 -5.53 35.59
N ALA A 187 37.90 -5.95 34.66
CA ALA A 187 37.84 -5.56 33.25
C ALA A 187 36.62 -6.15 32.53
N ILE A 188 36.30 -7.43 32.76
CA ILE A 188 35.09 -8.06 32.22
C ILE A 188 33.83 -7.45 32.84
N GLN A 189 33.83 -7.17 34.14
CA GLN A 189 32.70 -6.49 34.80
C GLN A 189 32.49 -5.07 34.25
N LYS A 190 33.58 -4.34 33.96
CA LYS A 190 33.48 -3.04 33.28
C LYS A 190 32.90 -3.21 31.87
N ARG A 191 33.39 -4.18 31.08
CA ARG A 191 32.89 -4.44 29.73
C ARG A 191 31.40 -4.81 29.72
N ILE A 192 30.95 -5.64 30.67
CA ILE A 192 29.52 -5.97 30.86
C ILE A 192 28.69 -4.68 31.08
N ARG A 193 29.12 -3.81 32.00
CA ARG A 193 28.40 -2.52 32.25
C ARG A 193 28.39 -1.61 31.03
N ASP A 194 29.51 -1.53 30.30
CA ASP A 194 29.62 -0.72 29.08
C ASP A 194 28.66 -1.25 27.99
N LEU A 195 28.56 -2.57 27.83
CA LEU A 195 27.65 -3.23 26.88
C LEU A 195 26.18 -3.08 27.29
N GLU A 196 25.85 -3.22 28.58
CA GLU A 196 24.49 -2.97 29.12
C GLU A 196 24.06 -1.51 28.92
N THR A 197 25.00 -0.58 29.09
CA THR A 197 24.78 0.84 28.80
C THR A 197 24.52 1.05 27.32
N LEU A 198 25.29 0.40 26.44
CA LEU A 198 25.11 0.46 25.00
C LEU A 198 23.75 -0.10 24.56
N GLU A 199 23.30 -1.23 25.13
CA GLU A 199 21.96 -1.79 24.89
C GLU A 199 20.84 -0.85 25.36
N THR A 200 20.99 -0.26 26.55
CA THR A 200 20.03 0.69 27.12
C THR A 200 19.95 1.98 26.28
N GLN A 201 21.10 2.47 25.81
CA GLN A 201 21.19 3.63 24.92
C GLN A 201 20.62 3.33 23.52
N GLY A 202 20.85 2.13 22.99
CA GLY A 202 20.28 1.68 21.71
C GLY A 202 18.77 1.85 21.64
N ASN A 203 18.07 1.51 22.72
CA ASN A 203 16.62 1.66 22.86
C ASN A 203 16.15 3.13 22.99
N ALA A 204 17.00 4.03 23.51
CA ALA A 204 16.69 5.46 23.64
C ALA A 204 17.03 6.28 22.38
N ILE A 205 17.83 5.73 21.46
CA ILE A 205 18.43 6.43 20.31
C ILE A 205 17.69 6.16 18.99
N ALA A 206 16.73 5.23 18.96
CA ALA A 206 15.95 4.92 17.75
C ALA A 206 15.22 6.12 17.15
N THR A 207 14.82 7.09 17.97
CA THR A 207 14.16 8.34 17.55
C THR A 207 15.11 9.36 16.88
N GLN A 208 16.40 9.08 16.77
CA GLN A 208 17.40 9.99 16.17
C GLN A 208 17.79 9.62 14.74
N CYS A 209 17.23 8.55 14.13
CA CYS A 209 17.55 8.23 12.74
C CYS A 209 17.12 9.35 11.79
N LEU A 210 15.97 9.97 12.09
CA LEU A 210 15.50 11.16 11.39
C LEU A 210 16.33 12.41 11.69
N ASP A 211 17.17 12.40 12.73
CA ASP A 211 18.04 13.53 13.07
C ASP A 211 19.33 13.58 12.26
N ASP A 212 19.67 12.48 11.57
CA ASP A 212 20.83 12.43 10.69
C ASP A 212 20.73 13.51 9.59
N PRO A 213 21.76 14.37 9.41
CA PRO A 213 21.72 15.45 8.44
C PRO A 213 21.51 14.97 7.00
N THR A 214 22.02 13.78 6.65
CA THR A 214 21.88 13.20 5.31
C THR A 214 20.43 12.79 5.07
N VAL A 215 19.83 12.08 6.03
CA VAL A 215 18.41 11.68 5.99
C VAL A 215 17.51 12.91 5.91
N LYS A 216 17.73 13.94 6.75
CA LYS A 216 16.98 15.20 6.70
C LYS A 216 17.07 15.89 5.34
N THR A 217 18.27 15.95 4.77
CA THR A 217 18.51 16.59 3.47
C THR A 217 17.74 15.89 2.36
N HIS A 218 17.77 14.55 2.31
CA HIS A 218 17.04 13.80 1.29
C HIS A 218 15.51 13.90 1.45
N ILE A 219 15.00 13.90 2.69
CA ILE A 219 13.58 14.16 2.94
C ILE A 219 13.18 15.56 2.42
N GLN A 220 13.98 16.59 2.73
CA GLN A 220 13.72 17.96 2.26
C GLN A 220 13.74 18.07 0.74
N GLN A 221 14.67 17.39 0.05
CA GLN A 221 14.73 17.35 -1.41
C GLN A 221 13.46 16.75 -2.05
N LEU A 222 12.94 15.66 -1.46
CA LEU A 222 11.69 15.03 -1.90
C LEU A 222 10.46 15.93 -1.67
N GLN A 223 10.51 16.78 -0.65
CA GLN A 223 9.43 17.74 -0.36
C GLN A 223 9.37 18.89 -1.38
N THR A 224 10.52 19.35 -1.91
CA THR A 224 10.57 20.58 -2.72
C THR A 224 10.66 20.36 -4.23
N ASN A 225 11.34 19.32 -4.71
CA ASN A 225 11.83 19.30 -6.10
C ASN A 225 11.39 18.08 -6.93
N ASP A 226 11.32 16.88 -6.35
CA ASP A 226 11.26 15.63 -7.14
C ASP A 226 9.86 15.01 -7.32
N LYS A 227 8.79 15.57 -6.71
CA LYS A 227 7.41 15.11 -6.98
C LYS A 227 7.02 15.20 -8.45
N ILE A 228 7.68 16.09 -9.20
CA ILE A 228 7.36 16.44 -10.59
C ILE A 228 8.07 15.50 -11.58
N LEU A 229 9.11 14.76 -11.15
CA LEU A 229 9.92 13.89 -12.02
C LEU A 229 9.52 12.42 -11.88
N ALA A 230 8.23 12.13 -11.67
CA ALA A 230 7.73 10.77 -11.88
C ALA A 230 8.08 10.36 -13.32
N PRO A 231 8.77 9.22 -13.53
CA PRO A 231 9.15 8.83 -14.89
C PRO A 231 7.92 8.69 -15.77
N SER A 232 8.13 8.89 -17.08
CA SER A 232 7.12 8.63 -18.09
C SER A 232 6.49 7.27 -17.84
N ASP A 233 5.19 7.26 -17.62
CA ASP A 233 4.44 6.05 -17.41
C ASP A 233 4.07 5.50 -18.79
N ASP A 234 5.01 4.81 -19.44
CA ASP A 234 4.82 4.26 -20.79
C ASP A 234 3.56 3.39 -20.88
N ASN A 235 3.20 2.71 -19.78
CA ASN A 235 1.96 1.96 -19.68
C ASN A 235 0.73 2.86 -19.68
N LEU A 236 0.79 4.04 -19.06
CA LEU A 236 -0.30 5.02 -19.15
C LEU A 236 -0.43 5.53 -20.58
N ASN A 237 0.68 5.82 -21.26
CA ASN A 237 0.64 6.25 -22.67
C ASN A 237 -0.04 5.19 -23.53
N GLN A 238 0.41 3.93 -23.46
CA GLN A 238 -0.21 2.81 -24.18
C GLN A 238 -1.69 2.61 -23.82
N LEU A 239 -2.04 2.79 -22.53
CA LEU A 239 -3.42 2.69 -22.07
C LEU A 239 -4.29 3.80 -22.65
N THR A 240 -3.81 5.05 -22.62
CA THR A 240 -4.53 6.20 -23.20
C THR A 240 -4.66 6.10 -24.71
N GLU A 241 -3.64 5.60 -25.42
CA GLU A 241 -3.69 5.29 -26.85
C GLU A 241 -4.75 4.20 -27.14
N SER A 242 -4.78 3.15 -26.32
CA SER A 242 -5.78 2.09 -26.42
C SER A 242 -7.19 2.63 -26.21
N LEU A 243 -7.41 3.49 -25.20
CA LEU A 243 -8.70 4.16 -24.99
C LEU A 243 -9.06 5.09 -26.15
N ALA A 244 -8.08 5.82 -26.70
CA ALA A 244 -8.29 6.71 -27.84
C ALA A 244 -8.68 5.95 -29.11
N SER A 245 -8.14 4.74 -29.30
CA SER A 245 -8.47 3.87 -30.45
C SER A 245 -9.95 3.45 -30.48
N LEU A 246 -10.61 3.35 -29.32
CA LEU A 246 -12.03 2.98 -29.22
C LEU A 246 -12.96 4.01 -29.87
N LYS A 247 -12.49 5.24 -30.10
CA LYS A 247 -13.25 6.26 -30.84
C LYS A 247 -13.61 5.79 -32.25
N GLN A 248 -12.80 4.92 -32.85
CA GLN A 248 -13.09 4.32 -34.18
C GLN A 248 -14.37 3.47 -34.17
N SER A 249 -14.77 2.95 -33.00
CA SER A 249 -16.02 2.20 -32.78
C SER A 249 -17.13 3.06 -32.18
N ASN A 250 -17.04 4.39 -32.30
CA ASN A 250 -17.95 5.36 -31.71
C ASN A 250 -18.06 5.25 -30.17
N GLN A 251 -17.00 4.77 -29.52
CA GLN A 251 -16.90 4.65 -28.07
C GLN A 251 -15.83 5.62 -27.56
N THR A 252 -16.24 6.52 -26.66
CA THR A 252 -15.30 7.32 -25.88
C THR A 252 -15.29 6.74 -24.48
N ALA A 253 -14.24 5.96 -24.18
CA ALA A 253 -14.17 5.21 -22.94
C ALA A 253 -13.24 5.87 -21.92
N ALA A 254 -13.59 5.78 -20.64
CA ALA A 254 -12.70 6.11 -19.53
C ALA A 254 -12.63 4.95 -18.53
N ILE A 255 -11.50 4.81 -17.84
CA ILE A 255 -11.33 3.80 -16.79
C ILE A 255 -11.59 4.45 -15.44
N PHE A 256 -12.51 3.85 -14.68
CA PHE A 256 -13.00 4.35 -13.40
C PHE A 256 -12.54 3.42 -12.26
N TYR A 257 -11.71 3.96 -11.37
CA TYR A 257 -11.19 3.29 -10.18
C TYR A 257 -11.74 3.96 -8.91
N PRO A 258 -12.86 3.49 -8.35
CA PRO A 258 -13.24 3.84 -7.00
C PRO A 258 -12.42 3.03 -5.99
N LEU A 259 -11.89 3.69 -4.97
CA LEU A 259 -11.00 3.10 -3.96
C LEU A 259 -11.53 3.42 -2.55
N ILE A 260 -11.86 2.39 -1.79
CA ILE A 260 -12.47 2.52 -0.46
C ILE A 260 -11.39 2.53 0.62
N PHE A 261 -11.18 3.67 1.27
CA PHE A 261 -10.33 3.78 2.46
C PHE A 261 -11.18 3.84 3.74
N ASP A 262 -10.51 3.86 4.89
CA ASP A 262 -11.21 3.86 6.18
C ASP A 262 -11.95 5.19 6.45
N ASP A 263 -11.39 6.31 6.01
CA ASP A 263 -11.88 7.66 6.30
C ASP A 263 -12.40 8.42 5.05
N ARG A 264 -12.33 7.79 3.86
CA ARG A 264 -12.66 8.43 2.58
C ARG A 264 -12.88 7.43 1.45
N LEU A 265 -13.57 7.89 0.41
CA LEU A 265 -13.60 7.27 -0.90
C LEU A 265 -12.73 8.12 -1.85
N GLU A 266 -11.84 7.48 -2.57
CA GLU A 266 -11.06 8.12 -3.63
C GLU A 266 -11.57 7.64 -4.99
N ILE A 267 -11.62 8.54 -5.97
CA ILE A 267 -11.94 8.22 -7.35
C ILE A 267 -10.76 8.63 -8.21
N LEU A 268 -10.23 7.67 -8.97
CA LEU A 268 -9.27 7.91 -10.04
C LEU A 268 -9.93 7.61 -11.38
N LEU A 269 -9.86 8.56 -12.31
CA LEU A 269 -10.42 8.45 -13.65
C LEU A 269 -9.32 8.65 -14.70
N ILE A 270 -9.20 7.70 -15.63
CA ILE A 270 -8.28 7.77 -16.76
C ILE A 270 -9.11 7.97 -18.03
N THR A 271 -8.90 9.11 -18.69
CA THR A 271 -9.53 9.47 -19.97
C THR A 271 -8.58 9.19 -21.13
N PRO A 272 -9.08 9.10 -22.38
CA PRO A 272 -8.21 8.90 -23.55
C PRO A 272 -7.35 10.13 -23.85
N ASN A 273 -7.77 11.29 -23.35
CA ASN A 273 -7.11 12.57 -23.53
C ASN A 273 -6.89 13.20 -22.15
N GLY A 274 -5.67 13.67 -21.86
CA GLY A 274 -5.35 14.44 -20.65
C GLY A 274 -4.78 13.60 -19.49
N PRO A 275 -4.30 14.28 -18.43
CA PRO A 275 -3.76 13.60 -17.26
C PRO A 275 -4.86 12.89 -16.47
N PRO A 276 -4.54 11.82 -15.71
CA PRO A 276 -5.50 11.17 -14.83
C PRO A 276 -6.11 12.14 -13.82
N LEU A 277 -7.42 12.03 -13.62
CA LEU A 277 -8.19 12.86 -12.70
C LEU A 277 -8.35 12.13 -11.35
N HIS A 278 -8.15 12.86 -10.25
CA HIS A 278 -8.36 12.36 -8.90
C HIS A 278 -9.39 13.21 -8.15
N ARG A 279 -10.30 12.55 -7.41
CA ARG A 279 -11.30 13.16 -6.53
C ARG A 279 -11.34 12.44 -5.19
N THR A 280 -11.32 13.20 -4.10
CA THR A 280 -11.62 12.70 -2.75
C THR A 280 -13.06 13.02 -2.39
N VAL A 281 -13.82 12.00 -2.01
CA VAL A 281 -15.22 12.12 -1.60
C VAL A 281 -15.31 12.11 -0.08
N LYS A 282 -15.75 13.24 0.49
CA LYS A 282 -15.99 13.46 1.91
C LYS A 282 -17.27 14.31 2.11
N PRO A 283 -18.01 14.14 3.22
CA PRO A 283 -17.80 13.16 4.29
C PRO A 283 -18.07 11.73 3.79
N PHE A 284 -17.38 10.75 4.40
CA PHE A 284 -17.50 9.34 4.04
C PHE A 284 -17.52 8.50 5.30
N ASP A 285 -18.57 7.69 5.46
CA ASP A 285 -18.67 6.69 6.50
C ASP A 285 -18.63 5.30 5.87
N ARG A 286 -17.56 4.55 6.15
CA ARG A 286 -17.30 3.26 5.51
C ARG A 286 -18.39 2.22 5.84
N LEU A 287 -18.98 2.28 7.04
CA LEU A 287 -20.02 1.34 7.46
C LEU A 287 -21.29 1.58 6.65
N THR A 288 -21.81 2.81 6.67
CA THR A 288 -22.97 3.25 5.90
C THR A 288 -22.81 2.99 4.40
N PHE A 289 -21.61 3.24 3.85
CA PHE A 289 -21.31 2.94 2.45
C PHE A 289 -21.42 1.44 2.15
N ASN A 290 -20.79 0.60 2.98
CA ASN A 290 -20.82 -0.86 2.79
C ASN A 290 -22.21 -1.45 2.98
N GLU A 291 -23.01 -0.92 3.90
CA GLU A 291 -24.42 -1.27 4.07
C GLU A 291 -25.23 -0.88 2.83
N THR A 292 -25.01 0.32 2.27
CA THR A 292 -25.70 0.76 1.05
C THR A 292 -25.35 -0.12 -0.15
N VAL A 293 -24.08 -0.51 -0.28
CA VAL A 293 -23.62 -1.48 -1.30
C VAL A 293 -24.34 -2.83 -1.15
N GLN A 294 -24.39 -3.36 0.07
CA GLN A 294 -25.05 -4.63 0.34
C GLN A 294 -26.55 -4.57 0.07
N ASN A 295 -27.21 -3.50 0.51
CA ASN A 295 -28.65 -3.31 0.32
C ASN A 295 -28.99 -3.16 -1.16
N LEU A 296 -28.19 -2.43 -1.96
CA LEU A 296 -28.42 -2.38 -3.40
C LEU A 296 -28.34 -3.77 -4.04
N SER A 297 -27.34 -4.58 -3.67
CA SER A 297 -27.23 -5.94 -4.20
C SER A 297 -28.44 -6.82 -3.83
N ILE A 298 -29.03 -6.63 -2.65
CA ILE A 298 -30.25 -7.32 -2.23
C ILE A 298 -31.45 -6.79 -3.02
N ASP A 299 -31.64 -5.47 -3.08
CA ASP A 299 -32.78 -4.84 -3.76
C ASP A 299 -32.81 -5.13 -5.27
N LEU A 300 -31.66 -5.41 -5.89
CA LEU A 300 -31.57 -5.79 -7.31
C LEU A 300 -31.91 -7.27 -7.57
N THR A 301 -31.89 -8.12 -6.55
CA THR A 301 -32.17 -9.56 -6.68
C THR A 301 -33.57 -9.95 -6.18
N ASP A 302 -34.23 -9.05 -5.46
CA ASP A 302 -35.60 -9.21 -4.96
C ASP A 302 -36.58 -8.33 -5.77
N ILE A 303 -37.52 -8.97 -6.47
CA ILE A 303 -38.49 -8.29 -7.36
C ILE A 303 -39.45 -7.37 -6.59
N ASP A 304 -39.64 -7.60 -5.29
CA ASP A 304 -40.56 -6.81 -4.46
C ASP A 304 -39.87 -5.57 -3.86
N LYS A 305 -38.57 -5.39 -4.10
CA LYS A 305 -37.79 -4.25 -3.59
C LYS A 305 -37.61 -3.17 -4.64
N ASN A 306 -37.53 -1.93 -4.16
CA ASN A 306 -37.14 -0.79 -4.99
C ASN A 306 -35.65 -0.50 -4.79
N PRO A 307 -34.78 -0.77 -5.79
CA PRO A 307 -33.34 -0.51 -5.69
C PRO A 307 -32.98 0.98 -5.79
N GLN A 308 -33.89 1.83 -6.26
CA GLN A 308 -33.63 3.23 -6.61
C GLN A 308 -33.04 4.06 -5.45
N PRO A 309 -33.48 3.96 -4.17
CA PRO A 309 -32.90 4.76 -3.09
C PRO A 309 -31.41 4.44 -2.84
N ASN A 310 -31.03 3.17 -2.85
CA ASN A 310 -29.64 2.77 -2.65
C ASN A 310 -28.79 3.03 -3.91
N ALA A 311 -29.37 2.86 -5.11
CA ALA A 311 -28.75 3.23 -6.37
C ALA A 311 -28.43 4.73 -6.45
N GLN A 312 -29.33 5.59 -5.97
CA GLN A 312 -29.11 7.04 -5.92
C GLN A 312 -28.01 7.44 -4.94
N LYS A 313 -28.01 6.88 -3.73
CA LYS A 313 -26.93 7.14 -2.75
C LYS A 313 -25.56 6.78 -3.33
N LEU A 314 -25.45 5.60 -3.96
CA LEU A 314 -24.20 5.16 -4.59
C LEU A 314 -23.83 6.00 -5.81
N TYR A 315 -24.79 6.46 -6.61
CA TYR A 315 -24.53 7.42 -7.69
C TYR A 315 -23.91 8.72 -7.15
N GLN A 316 -24.46 9.27 -6.06
CA GLN A 316 -23.95 10.50 -5.45
C GLN A 316 -22.51 10.36 -4.94
N TRP A 317 -22.12 9.18 -4.43
CA TRP A 317 -20.74 8.94 -4.01
C TRP A 317 -19.79 8.63 -5.15
N LEU A 318 -20.23 7.88 -6.18
CA LEU A 318 -19.34 7.28 -7.18
C LEU A 318 -19.26 8.06 -8.49
N ILE A 319 -20.38 8.58 -8.99
CA ILE A 319 -20.48 9.19 -10.33
C ILE A 319 -20.58 10.70 -10.24
N LYS A 320 -21.41 11.22 -9.32
CA LYS A 320 -21.62 12.66 -9.19
C LYS A 320 -20.33 13.49 -9.08
N PRO A 321 -19.28 13.06 -8.34
CA PRO A 321 -18.05 13.84 -8.19
C PRO A 321 -17.21 13.99 -9.47
N ILE A 322 -17.49 13.18 -10.50
CA ILE A 322 -16.78 13.17 -11.79
C ILE A 322 -17.73 13.41 -12.98
N GLU A 323 -19.01 13.69 -12.73
CA GLU A 323 -20.05 13.74 -13.77
C GLU A 323 -19.77 14.84 -14.81
N ALA A 324 -19.26 15.99 -14.37
CA ALA A 324 -18.96 17.11 -15.24
C ALA A 324 -17.82 16.76 -16.21
N GLU A 325 -16.76 16.14 -15.70
CA GLU A 325 -15.59 15.74 -16.47
C GLU A 325 -15.94 14.61 -17.45
N LEU A 326 -16.81 13.68 -17.06
CA LEU A 326 -17.35 12.67 -17.98
C LEU A 326 -18.12 13.29 -19.14
N LYS A 327 -18.95 14.31 -18.87
CA LYS A 327 -19.72 15.03 -19.90
C LYS A 327 -18.83 15.85 -20.81
N GLU A 328 -17.88 16.60 -20.24
CA GLU A 328 -16.95 17.46 -20.99
C GLU A 328 -16.05 16.63 -21.91
N ALA A 329 -15.55 15.48 -21.44
CA ALA A 329 -14.76 14.55 -22.24
C ALA A 329 -15.61 13.69 -23.20
N GLY A 330 -16.95 13.82 -23.17
CA GLY A 330 -17.86 13.06 -24.02
C GLY A 330 -17.81 11.55 -23.77
N ILE A 331 -17.55 11.13 -22.52
CA ILE A 331 -17.43 9.73 -22.14
C ILE A 331 -18.80 9.05 -22.25
N ASN A 332 -18.89 8.02 -23.08
CA ASN A 332 -20.10 7.21 -23.25
C ASN A 332 -19.89 5.74 -22.82
N THR A 333 -18.67 5.38 -22.41
CA THR A 333 -18.30 4.06 -21.92
C THR A 333 -17.44 4.17 -20.67
N LEU A 334 -17.84 3.55 -19.56
CA LEU A 334 -17.06 3.45 -18.33
C LEU A 334 -16.52 2.05 -18.14
N ILE A 335 -15.20 1.92 -18.15
CA ILE A 335 -14.49 0.68 -17.79
C ILE A 335 -14.30 0.71 -16.26
N TYR A 336 -15.13 -0.06 -15.57
CA TYR A 336 -15.21 -0.13 -14.13
C TYR A 336 -14.15 -1.09 -13.56
N SER A 337 -13.28 -0.56 -12.71
CA SER A 337 -12.33 -1.36 -11.93
C SER A 337 -12.75 -1.34 -10.45
N PRO A 338 -13.74 -2.16 -10.05
CA PRO A 338 -14.29 -2.13 -8.69
C PRO A 338 -13.24 -2.40 -7.62
N ASP A 339 -13.49 -1.88 -6.43
CA ASP A 339 -12.70 -2.18 -5.24
C ASP A 339 -13.51 -2.93 -4.18
N ARG A 340 -13.00 -4.07 -3.71
CA ARG A 340 -13.61 -4.86 -2.61
C ARG A 340 -15.11 -5.10 -2.83
N ARG A 341 -15.97 -4.61 -1.93
CA ARG A 341 -17.42 -4.82 -1.94
C ARG A 341 -18.10 -4.20 -3.15
N LEU A 342 -17.48 -3.21 -3.80
CA LEU A 342 -18.01 -2.60 -5.02
C LEU A 342 -18.08 -3.59 -6.19
N ARG A 343 -17.42 -4.76 -6.11
CA ARG A 343 -17.57 -5.86 -7.08
C ARG A 343 -19.00 -6.39 -7.20
N SER A 344 -19.82 -6.27 -6.15
CA SER A 344 -21.23 -6.69 -6.20
C SER A 344 -22.17 -5.63 -6.76
N VAL A 345 -21.66 -4.44 -7.13
CA VAL A 345 -22.45 -3.32 -7.63
C VAL A 345 -22.37 -3.29 -9.16
N PRO A 346 -23.47 -3.54 -9.88
CA PRO A 346 -23.54 -3.27 -11.31
C PRO A 346 -23.55 -1.75 -11.51
N LEU A 347 -22.48 -1.18 -12.07
CA LEU A 347 -22.39 0.28 -12.27
C LEU A 347 -23.56 0.83 -13.11
N ALA A 348 -24.01 0.03 -14.09
CA ALA A 348 -25.19 0.25 -14.91
C ALA A 348 -26.48 0.53 -14.11
N ALA A 349 -26.60 -0.04 -12.90
CA ALA A 349 -27.76 0.08 -12.03
C ALA A 349 -27.67 1.26 -11.04
N LEU A 350 -26.70 2.17 -11.20
CA LEU A 350 -26.71 3.43 -10.46
C LEU A 350 -27.74 4.40 -11.08
N HIS A 351 -28.31 5.29 -10.28
CA HIS A 351 -29.43 6.15 -10.70
C HIS A 351 -29.17 7.60 -10.32
N ASP A 352 -29.30 8.54 -11.25
CA ASP A 352 -28.96 9.96 -11.01
C ASP A 352 -30.08 10.77 -10.32
N GLY A 353 -31.28 10.19 -10.25
CA GLY A 353 -32.49 10.82 -9.74
C GLY A 353 -33.59 10.92 -10.80
N GLN A 354 -33.21 10.84 -12.06
CA GLN A 354 -34.08 10.88 -13.24
C GLN A 354 -34.00 9.60 -14.07
N GLN A 355 -32.79 9.05 -14.26
CA GLN A 355 -32.54 7.89 -15.13
C GLN A 355 -31.43 6.98 -14.55
N TRP A 356 -31.38 5.74 -15.05
CA TRP A 356 -30.31 4.78 -14.76
C TRP A 356 -29.06 5.10 -15.58
N LEU A 357 -27.87 4.83 -15.03
CA LEU A 357 -26.60 5.11 -15.70
C LEU A 357 -26.49 4.40 -17.06
N ILE A 358 -27.05 3.19 -17.16
CA ILE A 358 -27.06 2.41 -18.40
C ILE A 358 -27.76 3.09 -19.57
N GLU A 359 -28.71 3.99 -19.31
CA GLU A 359 -29.49 4.65 -20.35
C GLU A 359 -28.62 5.60 -21.20
N ASN A 360 -27.55 6.15 -20.61
CA ASN A 360 -26.66 7.11 -21.28
C ASN A 360 -25.20 6.67 -21.32
N THR A 361 -24.82 5.61 -20.60
CA THR A 361 -23.43 5.20 -20.45
C THR A 361 -23.31 3.68 -20.44
N LYS A 362 -22.56 3.15 -21.40
CA LYS A 362 -22.18 1.74 -21.41
C LYS A 362 -21.19 1.50 -20.27
N SER A 363 -21.26 0.35 -19.61
CA SER A 363 -20.27 -0.04 -18.60
C SER A 363 -19.68 -1.41 -18.92
N ALA A 364 -18.36 -1.54 -18.78
CA ALA A 364 -17.65 -2.82 -18.82
C ALA A 364 -16.91 -3.00 -17.50
N THR A 365 -16.82 -4.21 -16.94
CA THR A 365 -16.09 -4.46 -15.70
C THR A 365 -14.75 -5.12 -16.01
N SER A 366 -13.66 -4.57 -15.46
CA SER A 366 -12.33 -5.16 -15.58
C SER A 366 -12.29 -6.53 -14.87
N PRO A 367 -11.63 -7.55 -15.44
CA PRO A 367 -11.48 -8.85 -14.79
C PRO A 367 -10.83 -8.71 -13.41
N GLN A 368 -11.32 -9.47 -12.42
CA GLN A 368 -10.79 -9.48 -11.05
C GLN A 368 -10.96 -10.85 -10.39
N ARG A 369 -10.27 -11.09 -9.27
CA ARG A 369 -10.53 -12.24 -8.39
C ARG A 369 -11.99 -12.25 -7.94
N ALA A 370 -12.62 -13.42 -7.97
CA ALA A 370 -13.90 -13.60 -7.29
C ALA A 370 -13.71 -13.33 -5.77
N PRO A 371 -14.68 -12.68 -5.10
CA PRO A 371 -14.63 -12.53 -3.64
C PRO A 371 -14.59 -13.92 -2.98
N PRO A 372 -13.86 -14.10 -1.86
CA PRO A 372 -13.87 -15.36 -1.14
C PRO A 372 -15.31 -15.70 -0.75
N THR A 373 -15.77 -16.89 -1.11
CA THR A 373 -17.06 -17.41 -0.68
C THR A 373 -17.01 -17.49 0.84
N SER A 374 -17.90 -16.75 1.51
CA SER A 374 -18.06 -16.86 2.95
C SER A 374 -18.51 -18.29 3.25
N GLN A 375 -17.59 -19.18 3.63
CA GLN A 375 -17.99 -20.41 4.29
C GLN A 375 -18.54 -19.98 5.66
N GLN A 376 -19.82 -20.28 5.86
CA GLN A 376 -20.59 -20.01 7.06
C GLN A 376 -20.01 -20.70 8.29
#